data_AF-A0A2S8FZ96-F1
#
_entry.id   AF-A0A2S8FZ96-F1
#
_cell.length_a   1.000
_cell.length_b   1.000
_cell.length_c   1.000
_cell.angle_alpha   90.00
_cell.angle_beta   90.00
_cell.angle_gamma   90.00
#
_symmetry.space_group_name_H-M   'P 1'
#
loop_
_entity.id
_entity.type
_entity.pdbx_description
1 polymer ?
#
loop_
_entity_poly.entity_id
_entity_poly.type
_entity_poly.pdbx_seq_one_letter_code
_entity_poly.pdbx_strand_id
1 'polypeptide(L)'
;MISLKRIPIPRFSILTLLGIIAVIAVGLTVWERWVSWPDAQADFAEIVETDKPKQDVLKEARGLVRRYPQLARQPGAMTWAVIQGDVETCRVFLDAGAKLVDDQDDEDPSFPLLYLPVSQGEVEKVELLISRGAKVDQPFDLDFFSLRGISYLETAASFGHTEMCRVLLDNGAQVDYKSSDGNTALHAAVGCFSPKTVQLLVDHHAQCTANAKGETPLSMAQDLQNHFQDQGVTNDSIEKITAILEAYQQENASSDQGADKDAT
;
A
#
# COMPACT_ATOMS: atom_id res chain seq x y z
N MET A 1 11.24 36.56 45.60
CA MET A 1 10.10 36.83 44.69
C MET A 1 10.64 36.93 43.27
N ILE A 2 10.65 35.84 42.51
CA ILE A 2 11.14 35.85 41.12
C ILE A 2 9.94 36.14 40.20
N SER A 3 10.04 37.25 39.47
CA SER A 3 9.04 37.76 38.54
C SER A 3 9.05 36.93 37.25
N LEU A 4 7.96 36.21 36.98
CA LEU A 4 7.75 35.46 35.74
C LEU A 4 7.26 36.42 34.65
N LYS A 5 8.15 36.77 33.70
CA LYS A 5 7.76 37.41 32.44
C LYS A 5 6.98 36.39 31.59
N ARG A 6 5.74 36.72 31.23
CA ARG A 6 4.90 35.93 30.32
C ARG A 6 5.56 35.85 28.93
N ILE A 7 5.82 34.63 28.47
CA ILE A 7 6.21 34.31 27.10
C ILE A 7 4.93 34.26 26.25
N PRO A 8 4.85 34.93 25.09
CA PRO A 8 3.65 34.91 24.26
C PRO A 8 3.54 33.56 23.53
N ILE A 9 2.41 32.86 23.71
CA ILE A 9 2.12 31.60 23.01
C ILE A 9 1.57 31.95 21.62
N PRO A 10 2.15 31.41 20.53
CA PRO A 10 1.63 31.62 19.18
C PRO A 10 0.22 30.98 19.04
N ARG A 11 -0.69 31.71 18.39
CA ARG A 11 -2.06 31.25 18.11
C ARG A 11 -2.05 30.25 16.96
N PHE A 12 -1.96 28.97 17.28
CA PHE A 12 -2.26 27.90 16.32
C PHE A 12 -3.77 27.83 16.08
N SER A 13 -4.18 27.58 14.83
CA SER A 13 -5.59 27.37 14.48
C SER A 13 -6.14 26.18 15.27
N ILE A 14 -7.41 26.23 15.66
CA ILE A 14 -8.08 25.13 16.37
C ILE A 14 -7.98 23.83 15.55
N LEU A 15 -7.97 23.93 14.21
CA LEU A 15 -7.79 22.80 13.31
C LEU A 15 -6.37 22.19 13.35
N THR A 16 -5.33 23.01 13.50
CA THR A 16 -3.94 22.51 13.66
C THR A 16 -3.73 21.86 15.03
N LEU A 17 -4.39 22.36 16.07
CA LEU A 17 -4.37 21.75 17.39
C LEU A 17 -5.14 20.43 17.43
N LEU A 18 -6.31 20.36 16.76
CA LEU A 18 -7.09 19.13 16.67
C LEU A 18 -6.40 18.05 15.82
N GLY A 19 -5.71 18.41 14.74
CA GLY A 19 -4.90 17.48 13.95
C GLY A 19 -3.72 16.90 14.73
N ILE A 20 -3.04 17.74 15.52
CA ILE A 20 -1.95 17.29 16.41
C ILE A 20 -2.51 16.43 17.57
N ILE A 21 -3.67 16.79 18.14
CA ILE A 21 -4.34 16.00 19.18
C ILE A 21 -4.83 14.65 18.63
N ALA A 22 -5.28 14.56 17.38
CA ALA A 22 -5.68 13.30 16.76
C ALA A 22 -4.49 12.35 16.51
N VAL A 23 -3.34 12.89 16.07
CA VAL A 23 -2.08 12.12 15.95
C VAL A 23 -1.57 11.67 17.31
N ILE A 24 -1.70 12.52 18.34
CA ILE A 24 -1.35 12.19 19.72
C ILE A 24 -2.34 11.19 20.33
N ALA A 25 -3.63 11.23 19.98
CA ALA A 25 -4.67 10.34 20.50
C ALA A 25 -4.54 8.90 19.97
N VAL A 26 -4.22 8.75 18.67
CA VAL A 26 -3.87 7.44 18.07
C VAL A 26 -2.55 6.93 18.66
N GLY A 27 -1.60 7.84 18.95
CA GLY A 27 -0.39 7.51 19.71
C GLY A 27 -0.70 7.06 21.15
N LEU A 28 -1.65 7.69 21.84
CA LEU A 28 -1.99 7.46 23.25
C LEU A 28 -2.75 6.15 23.52
N THR A 29 -3.60 5.69 22.60
CA THR A 29 -4.30 4.41 22.78
C THR A 29 -3.38 3.22 22.56
N VAL A 30 -2.42 3.35 21.64
CA VAL A 30 -1.27 2.43 21.52
C VAL A 30 -0.40 2.53 22.78
N TRP A 31 -0.13 3.74 23.29
CA TRP A 31 0.69 4.03 24.47
C TRP A 31 0.19 3.40 25.78
N GLU A 32 -1.12 3.37 26.03
CA GLU A 32 -1.67 2.84 27.30
C GLU A 32 -1.52 1.32 27.43
N ARG A 33 -1.35 0.58 26.32
CA ARG A 33 -1.18 -0.89 26.32
C ARG A 33 0.31 -1.32 26.40
N TRP A 34 1.24 -0.37 26.30
CA TRP A 34 2.70 -0.56 26.35
C TRP A 34 3.32 -0.49 27.78
N VAL A 35 2.48 -0.35 28.81
CA VAL A 35 2.84 0.06 30.19
C VAL A 35 3.75 -0.92 30.98
N SER A 36 4.22 -2.04 30.41
CA SER A 36 4.97 -3.05 31.17
C SER A 36 6.51 -2.98 31.06
N TRP A 37 7.12 -2.10 30.24
CA TRP A 37 8.58 -2.08 30.00
C TRP A 37 9.19 -0.67 29.80
N PRO A 38 9.44 0.11 30.88
CA PRO A 38 9.79 1.53 30.78
C PRO A 38 11.13 1.84 30.10
N ASP A 39 12.16 1.02 30.33
CA ASP A 39 13.53 1.32 29.86
C ASP A 39 13.74 1.00 28.37
N ALA A 40 13.07 -0.04 27.85
CA ALA A 40 13.09 -0.36 26.43
C ALA A 40 12.20 0.58 25.61
N GLN A 41 11.20 1.20 26.25
CA GLN A 41 10.30 2.18 25.64
C GLN A 41 10.97 3.51 25.35
N ALA A 42 11.76 4.04 26.28
CA ALA A 42 12.46 5.31 26.06
C ALA A 42 13.46 5.19 24.90
N ASP A 43 14.23 4.09 24.88
CA ASP A 43 15.15 3.77 23.79
C ASP A 43 14.39 3.61 22.46
N PHE A 44 13.24 2.91 22.43
CA PHE A 44 12.48 2.69 21.19
C PHE A 44 11.70 3.93 20.72
N ALA A 45 11.10 4.70 21.63
CA ALA A 45 10.39 5.94 21.33
C ALA A 45 11.35 7.04 20.84
N GLU A 46 12.56 7.15 21.41
CA GLU A 46 13.61 8.05 20.91
C GLU A 46 14.01 7.69 19.47
N ILE A 47 13.98 6.41 19.10
CA ILE A 47 14.31 5.93 17.76
C ILE A 47 13.12 6.08 16.81
N VAL A 48 11.88 5.93 17.29
CA VAL A 48 10.65 6.13 16.50
C VAL A 48 10.39 7.60 16.17
N GLU A 49 10.75 8.53 17.07
CA GLU A 49 10.49 9.97 16.90
C GLU A 49 11.58 10.72 16.13
N THR A 50 12.69 10.07 15.78
CA THR A 50 13.82 10.73 15.14
C THR A 50 13.89 10.47 13.64
N ASP A 51 13.82 11.54 12.85
CA ASP A 51 14.07 11.56 11.39
C ASP A 51 15.57 11.35 11.11
N LYS A 52 16.06 10.14 11.40
CA LYS A 52 17.47 9.75 11.24
C LYS A 52 17.70 9.13 9.86
N PRO A 53 18.90 9.28 9.28
CA PRO A 53 19.24 8.61 8.03
C PRO A 53 19.20 7.08 8.19
N LYS A 54 18.72 6.37 7.16
CA LYS A 54 18.49 4.90 7.16
C LYS A 54 19.65 4.04 7.69
N GLN A 55 20.91 4.48 7.52
CA GLN A 55 22.08 3.75 8.00
C GLN A 55 22.20 3.73 9.54
N ASP A 56 21.77 4.80 10.21
CA ASP A 56 21.78 4.87 11.67
C ASP A 56 20.66 4.02 12.26
N VAL A 57 19.51 3.99 11.59
CA VAL A 57 18.36 3.13 11.92
C VAL A 57 18.76 1.65 11.95
N LEU A 58 19.50 1.15 10.94
CA LEU A 58 19.95 -0.24 10.90
C LEU A 58 20.90 -0.60 12.06
N LYS A 59 21.83 0.31 12.38
CA LYS A 59 22.80 0.10 13.46
C LYS A 59 22.12 0.06 14.82
N GLU A 60 21.18 0.97 15.04
CA GLU A 60 20.36 1.02 16.26
C GLU A 60 19.44 -0.19 16.36
N ALA A 61 18.75 -0.57 15.28
CA ALA A 61 17.92 -1.77 15.21
C ALA A 61 18.71 -3.03 15.59
N ARG A 62 19.92 -3.22 15.05
CA ARG A 62 20.80 -4.34 15.44
C ARG A 62 21.19 -4.29 16.91
N GLY A 63 21.49 -3.10 17.44
CA GLY A 63 21.80 -2.89 18.85
C GLY A 63 20.63 -3.24 19.76
N LEU A 64 19.43 -2.76 19.41
CA LEU A 64 18.18 -3.00 20.12
C LEU A 64 17.79 -4.47 20.11
N VAL A 65 17.74 -5.10 18.94
CA VAL A 65 17.38 -6.52 18.81
C VAL A 65 18.36 -7.42 19.57
N ARG A 66 19.65 -7.07 19.59
CA ARG A 66 20.65 -7.79 20.38
C ARG A 66 20.45 -7.61 21.89
N ARG A 67 20.03 -6.43 22.34
CA ARG A 67 19.84 -6.10 23.76
C ARG A 67 18.49 -6.60 24.29
N TYR A 68 17.46 -6.58 23.44
CA TYR A 68 16.07 -6.85 23.76
C TYR A 68 15.40 -7.67 22.62
N PRO A 69 15.73 -8.96 22.45
CA PRO A 69 15.17 -9.79 21.37
C PRO A 69 13.64 -9.94 21.46
N GLN A 70 13.05 -9.82 22.65
CA GLN A 70 11.61 -9.80 22.88
C GLN A 70 10.90 -8.58 22.29
N LEU A 71 11.61 -7.47 22.05
CA LEU A 71 11.06 -6.25 21.47
C LEU A 71 10.70 -6.47 20.00
N ALA A 72 11.49 -7.27 19.28
CA ALA A 72 11.20 -7.61 17.89
C ALA A 72 9.88 -8.36 17.74
N ARG A 73 9.44 -9.09 18.77
CA ARG A 73 8.19 -9.89 18.76
C ARG A 73 6.94 -9.08 19.11
N GLN A 74 7.09 -7.80 19.44
CA GLN A 74 5.97 -6.96 19.84
C GLN A 74 5.11 -6.58 18.63
N PRO A 75 3.80 -6.36 18.84
CA PRO A 75 2.94 -5.77 17.83
C PRO A 75 3.49 -4.43 17.35
N GLY A 76 3.48 -4.20 16.04
CA GLY A 76 3.98 -2.95 15.44
C GLY A 76 5.50 -2.79 15.33
N ALA A 77 6.33 -3.66 15.92
CA ALA A 77 7.79 -3.60 15.73
C ALA A 77 8.18 -3.81 14.26
N MET A 78 7.47 -4.71 13.59
CA MET A 78 7.63 -4.95 12.16
C MET A 78 7.13 -3.75 11.32
N THR A 79 6.00 -3.17 11.70
CA THR A 79 5.43 -1.98 11.07
C THR A 79 6.41 -0.81 11.11
N TRP A 80 7.05 -0.58 12.26
CA TRP A 80 8.08 0.44 12.40
C TRP A 80 9.29 0.17 11.47
N ALA A 81 9.77 -1.07 11.44
CA ALA A 81 10.90 -1.45 10.59
C ALA A 81 10.60 -1.23 9.10
N VAL A 82 9.35 -1.44 8.67
CA VAL A 82 8.92 -1.16 7.30
C VAL A 82 8.81 0.34 7.02
N ILE A 83 8.29 1.13 7.96
CA ILE A 83 8.12 2.58 7.82
C ILE A 83 9.48 3.30 7.75
N GLN A 84 10.38 2.99 8.68
CA GLN A 84 11.61 3.75 8.90
C GLN A 84 12.86 3.07 8.33
N GLY A 85 12.86 1.75 8.26
CA GLY A 85 14.03 0.94 7.96
C GLY A 85 14.24 0.62 6.49
N ASP A 86 15.40 0.04 6.19
CA ASP A 86 15.72 -0.61 4.93
C ASP A 86 15.33 -2.10 4.94
N VAL A 87 15.61 -2.79 3.82
CA VAL A 87 15.38 -4.25 3.68
C VAL A 87 16.12 -5.03 4.77
N GLU A 88 17.34 -4.60 5.13
CA GLU A 88 18.16 -5.27 6.14
C GLU A 88 17.62 -5.07 7.56
N THR A 89 17.02 -3.91 7.85
CA THR A 89 16.34 -3.64 9.11
C THR A 89 15.15 -4.59 9.23
N CYS A 90 14.32 -4.69 8.20
CA CYS A 90 13.22 -5.66 8.15
C CYS A 90 13.72 -7.09 8.38
N ARG A 91 14.83 -7.48 7.72
CA ARG A 91 15.44 -8.80 7.89
C ARG A 91 15.85 -9.07 9.34
N VAL A 92 16.51 -8.12 9.99
CA VAL A 92 16.95 -8.25 11.39
C VAL A 92 15.76 -8.46 12.33
N PHE A 93 14.67 -7.71 12.15
CA PHE A 93 13.46 -7.89 12.97
C PHE A 93 12.79 -9.24 12.71
N LEU A 94 12.68 -9.65 11.44
CA LEU A 94 12.11 -10.94 11.06
C LEU A 94 12.94 -12.12 11.59
N ASP A 95 14.27 -12.03 11.53
CA ASP A 95 15.18 -13.06 12.07
C ASP A 95 15.12 -13.13 13.61
N ALA A 96 14.74 -12.05 14.28
CA ALA A 96 14.47 -12.02 15.72
C ALA A 96 13.09 -12.56 16.11
N GLY A 97 12.27 -12.94 15.11
CA GLY A 97 10.94 -13.51 15.29
C GLY A 97 9.82 -12.48 15.34
N ALA A 98 10.00 -11.33 14.70
CA ALA A 98 8.90 -10.40 14.46
C ALA A 98 7.77 -11.08 13.70
N LYS A 99 6.52 -10.82 14.13
CA LYS A 99 5.33 -11.29 13.43
C LYS A 99 4.99 -10.32 12.29
N LEU A 100 4.52 -10.88 11.18
CA LEU A 100 4.08 -10.12 10.00
C LEU A 100 2.63 -9.66 10.10
N VAL A 101 1.83 -10.37 10.88
CA VAL A 101 0.44 -10.07 11.15
C VAL A 101 0.32 -10.01 12.66
N ASP A 102 -0.25 -8.92 13.16
CA ASP A 102 -0.67 -8.87 14.54
C ASP A 102 -1.88 -9.82 14.63
N ASP A 103 -1.69 -11.00 15.24
CA ASP A 103 -2.75 -11.99 15.49
C ASP A 103 -3.81 -11.47 16.50
N GLN A 104 -4.05 -10.17 16.56
CA GLN A 104 -5.00 -9.57 17.49
C GLN A 104 -6.38 -9.62 16.85
N ASP A 105 -7.24 -10.45 17.42
CA ASP A 105 -8.70 -10.42 17.27
C ASP A 105 -9.34 -9.12 17.83
N ASP A 106 -8.59 -8.01 17.92
CA ASP A 106 -9.00 -6.79 18.60
C ASP A 106 -9.28 -5.65 17.60
N GLU A 107 -10.41 -4.99 17.88
CA GLU A 107 -11.13 -3.82 17.32
C GLU A 107 -10.43 -2.73 16.47
N ASP A 108 -9.11 -2.73 16.26
CA ASP A 108 -8.40 -1.74 15.43
C ASP A 108 -7.86 -2.37 14.14
N PRO A 109 -8.06 -1.73 12.96
CA PRO A 109 -7.57 -2.26 11.70
C PRO A 109 -6.04 -2.34 11.73
N SER A 110 -5.50 -3.56 11.73
CA SER A 110 -4.06 -3.84 11.59
C SER A 110 -3.51 -3.04 10.40
N PHE A 111 -2.48 -2.23 10.64
CA PHE A 111 -1.82 -1.48 9.57
C PHE A 111 -1.41 -2.45 8.44
N PRO A 112 -1.74 -2.15 7.17
CA PRO A 112 -1.42 -3.05 6.07
C PRO A 112 0.08 -2.99 5.79
N LEU A 113 0.83 -3.96 6.31
CA LEU A 113 2.31 -3.95 6.32
C LEU A 113 2.93 -3.79 4.92
N LEU A 114 2.27 -4.31 3.88
CA LEU A 114 2.76 -4.22 2.51
C LEU A 114 2.41 -2.87 1.82
N TYR A 115 1.54 -2.04 2.39
CA TYR A 115 1.04 -0.84 1.71
C TYR A 115 2.14 0.18 1.38
N LEU A 116 2.94 0.55 2.37
CA LEU A 116 4.05 1.51 2.17
C LEU A 116 5.09 1.01 1.16
N PRO A 117 5.66 -0.19 1.29
CA PRO A 117 6.67 -0.64 0.33
C PRO A 117 6.06 -0.82 -1.08
N VAL A 118 4.77 -1.19 -1.20
CA VAL A 118 4.09 -1.25 -2.50
C VAL A 118 3.88 0.14 -3.12
N SER A 119 3.37 1.11 -2.35
CA SER A 119 3.17 2.49 -2.84
C SER A 119 4.49 3.19 -3.22
N GLN A 120 5.58 2.86 -2.52
CA GLN A 120 6.92 3.37 -2.82
C GLN A 120 7.65 2.59 -3.93
N GLY A 121 7.15 1.42 -4.34
CA GLY A 121 7.79 0.56 -5.34
C GLY A 121 9.04 -0.16 -4.84
N GLU A 122 9.16 -0.40 -3.53
CA GLU A 122 10.30 -1.08 -2.91
C GLU A 122 10.18 -2.61 -3.05
N VAL A 123 10.45 -3.12 -4.26
CA VAL A 123 10.28 -4.53 -4.64
C VAL A 123 10.99 -5.48 -3.68
N GLU A 124 12.27 -5.22 -3.36
CA GLU A 124 13.07 -6.07 -2.48
C GLU A 124 12.47 -6.22 -1.07
N LYS A 125 11.84 -5.16 -0.53
CA LYS A 125 11.17 -5.25 0.78
C LYS A 125 9.92 -6.10 0.66
N VAL A 126 9.12 -5.92 -0.38
CA VAL A 126 7.89 -6.70 -0.60
C VAL A 126 8.22 -8.18 -0.77
N GLU A 127 9.21 -8.53 -1.59
CA GLU A 127 9.67 -9.91 -1.75
C GLU A 127 10.13 -10.53 -0.43
N LEU A 128 10.90 -9.79 0.38
CA LEU A 128 11.32 -10.26 1.69
C LEU A 128 10.11 -10.55 2.58
N LEU A 129 9.13 -9.65 2.65
CA LEU A 129 7.94 -9.81 3.47
C LEU A 129 7.09 -11.00 3.02
N ILE A 130 6.90 -11.15 1.70
CA ILE A 130 6.17 -12.28 1.12
C ILE A 130 6.89 -13.60 1.39
N SER A 131 8.21 -13.66 1.24
CA SER A 131 9.01 -14.86 1.53
C SER A 131 8.90 -15.34 2.98
N ARG A 132 8.53 -14.45 3.90
CA ARG A 132 8.32 -14.75 5.32
C ARG A 132 6.85 -15.03 5.66
N GLY A 133 5.95 -15.02 4.68
CA GLY A 133 4.54 -15.40 4.83
C GLY A 133 3.55 -14.22 4.89
N ALA A 134 3.93 -13.03 4.41
CA ALA A 134 2.99 -11.91 4.32
C ALA A 134 1.88 -12.23 3.30
N LYS A 135 0.63 -11.98 3.69
CA LYS A 135 -0.53 -12.24 2.82
C LYS A 135 -0.68 -11.10 1.81
N VAL A 136 -0.61 -11.44 0.53
CA VAL A 136 -0.68 -10.50 -0.60
C VAL A 136 -2.13 -10.22 -1.02
N ASP A 137 -3.05 -11.14 -0.74
CA ASP A 137 -4.42 -11.06 -1.23
C ASP A 137 -5.41 -10.46 -0.21
N GLN A 138 -4.90 -9.90 0.89
CA GLN A 138 -5.78 -9.31 1.89
C GLN A 138 -6.16 -7.89 1.48
N PRO A 139 -7.45 -7.63 1.23
CA PRO A 139 -7.91 -6.26 1.11
C PRO A 139 -7.75 -5.57 2.45
N PHE A 140 -7.46 -4.29 2.38
CA PHE A 140 -7.28 -3.49 3.57
C PHE A 140 -8.01 -2.16 3.43
N ASP A 141 -8.35 -1.61 4.60
CA ASP A 141 -8.96 -0.30 4.72
C ASP A 141 -7.89 0.68 5.21
N LEU A 142 -7.86 1.86 4.62
CA LEU A 142 -7.06 2.99 5.09
C LEU A 142 -8.00 4.15 5.36
N ASP A 143 -8.45 4.25 6.60
CA ASP A 143 -9.35 5.32 7.04
C ASP A 143 -8.76 6.72 6.80
N PHE A 144 -7.44 6.89 6.93
CA PHE A 144 -6.76 8.17 6.68
C PHE A 144 -6.96 8.70 5.26
N PHE A 145 -7.03 7.80 4.27
CA PHE A 145 -7.24 8.16 2.87
C PHE A 145 -8.68 7.93 2.41
N SER A 146 -9.59 7.55 3.32
CA SER A 146 -10.96 7.10 3.01
C SER A 146 -11.02 5.98 1.98
N LEU A 147 -9.96 5.17 1.91
CA LEU A 147 -9.83 4.05 0.98
C LEU A 147 -10.34 2.80 1.68
N ARG A 148 -11.28 2.08 1.05
CA ARG A 148 -11.84 0.86 1.63
C ARG A 148 -11.81 -0.30 0.63
N GLY A 149 -11.47 -1.48 1.16
CA GLY A 149 -11.32 -2.71 0.41
C GLY A 149 -10.31 -2.56 -0.71
N ILE A 150 -9.16 -1.94 -0.48
CA ILE A 150 -8.15 -1.79 -1.55
C ILE A 150 -7.21 -2.99 -1.54
N SER A 151 -6.86 -3.47 -2.72
CA SER A 151 -5.84 -4.51 -2.88
C SER A 151 -4.45 -3.90 -3.06
N TYR A 152 -3.41 -4.63 -2.67
CA TYR A 152 -2.03 -4.20 -2.94
C TYR A 152 -1.75 -4.08 -4.44
N LEU A 153 -2.38 -4.92 -5.27
CA LEU A 153 -2.25 -4.86 -6.72
C LEU A 153 -2.86 -3.58 -7.31
N GLU A 154 -4.04 -3.17 -6.85
CA GLU A 154 -4.66 -1.90 -7.25
C GLU A 154 -3.81 -0.70 -6.83
N THR A 155 -3.18 -0.76 -5.64
CA THR A 155 -2.25 0.27 -5.17
C THR A 155 -1.03 0.35 -6.10
N ALA A 156 -0.37 -0.78 -6.38
CA ALA A 156 0.78 -0.84 -7.29
C ALA A 156 0.44 -0.30 -8.69
N ALA A 157 -0.75 -0.65 -9.20
CA ALA A 157 -1.24 -0.20 -10.49
C ALA A 157 -1.54 1.31 -10.52
N SER A 158 -2.09 1.86 -9.43
CA SER A 158 -2.40 3.29 -9.29
C SER A 158 -1.14 4.17 -9.28
N PHE A 159 -0.01 3.64 -8.80
CA PHE A 159 1.29 4.30 -8.85
C PHE A 159 2.11 3.97 -10.11
N GLY A 160 1.61 3.08 -10.98
CA GLY A 160 2.28 2.69 -12.22
C GLY A 160 3.50 1.79 -12.02
N HIS A 161 3.65 1.15 -10.86
CA HIS A 161 4.78 0.29 -10.54
C HIS A 161 4.64 -1.09 -11.20
N THR A 162 4.93 -1.19 -12.50
CA THR A 162 4.73 -2.42 -13.27
C THR A 162 5.47 -3.62 -12.68
N GLU A 163 6.70 -3.44 -12.21
CA GLU A 163 7.48 -4.55 -11.62
C GLU A 163 6.91 -4.98 -10.26
N MET A 164 6.38 -4.05 -9.47
CA MET A 164 5.66 -4.40 -8.24
C MET A 164 4.39 -5.20 -8.57
N CYS A 165 3.62 -4.81 -9.59
CA CYS A 165 2.48 -5.60 -10.05
C CYS A 165 2.88 -7.02 -10.44
N ARG A 166 3.99 -7.19 -11.16
CA ARG A 166 4.53 -8.51 -11.51
C ARG A 166 4.76 -9.37 -10.26
N VAL A 167 5.52 -8.84 -9.31
CA VAL A 167 5.85 -9.56 -8.07
C VAL A 167 4.60 -9.92 -7.29
N LEU A 168 3.62 -9.01 -7.19
CA LEU A 168 2.35 -9.31 -6.50
C LEU A 168 1.56 -10.42 -7.21
N LEU A 169 1.48 -10.40 -8.54
CA LEU A 169 0.78 -11.43 -9.32
C LEU A 169 1.47 -12.79 -9.25
N ASP A 170 2.79 -12.83 -9.37
CA ASP A 170 3.58 -14.06 -9.25
C ASP A 170 3.45 -14.71 -7.87
N ASN A 171 3.12 -13.92 -6.85
CA ASN A 171 2.88 -14.37 -5.48
C ASN A 171 1.39 -14.56 -5.14
N GLY A 172 0.51 -14.62 -6.15
CA GLY A 172 -0.89 -15.02 -6.00
C GLY A 172 -1.86 -13.90 -5.61
N ALA A 173 -1.54 -12.64 -5.91
CA ALA A 173 -2.51 -11.55 -5.79
C ALA A 173 -3.73 -11.77 -6.70
N GLN A 174 -4.94 -11.51 -6.19
CA GLN A 174 -6.14 -11.58 -7.01
C GLN A 174 -6.19 -10.42 -8.01
N VAL A 175 -6.15 -10.77 -9.30
CA VAL A 175 -6.16 -9.81 -10.43
C VAL A 175 -7.46 -8.99 -10.47
N ASP A 176 -8.58 -9.66 -10.22
CA ASP A 176 -9.94 -9.12 -10.38
C ASP A 176 -10.57 -8.64 -9.06
N TYR A 177 -9.75 -8.37 -8.06
CA TYR A 177 -10.26 -7.81 -6.81
C TYR A 177 -10.94 -6.45 -7.10
N LYS A 178 -12.13 -6.26 -6.53
CA LYS A 178 -12.92 -5.03 -6.68
C LYS A 178 -12.88 -4.22 -5.39
N SER A 179 -12.38 -2.98 -5.46
CA SER A 179 -12.45 -2.06 -4.33
C SER A 179 -13.87 -1.62 -4.02
N SER A 180 -14.05 -0.85 -2.94
CA SER A 180 -15.36 -0.30 -2.57
C SER A 180 -16.02 0.51 -3.69
N ASP A 181 -15.21 1.14 -4.53
CA ASP A 181 -15.66 1.90 -5.71
C ASP A 181 -15.92 1.01 -6.94
N GLY A 182 -15.78 -0.30 -6.77
CA GLY A 182 -15.86 -1.29 -7.84
C GLY A 182 -14.67 -1.27 -8.79
N ASN A 183 -13.64 -0.48 -8.53
CA ASN A 183 -12.45 -0.42 -9.38
C ASN A 183 -11.63 -1.71 -9.22
N THR A 184 -11.03 -2.14 -10.31
CA THR A 184 -10.05 -3.24 -10.35
C THR A 184 -8.66 -2.67 -10.61
N ALA A 185 -7.63 -3.49 -10.45
CA ALA A 185 -6.26 -3.09 -10.81
C ALA A 185 -6.15 -2.60 -12.27
N LEU A 186 -6.99 -3.12 -13.17
CA LEU A 186 -7.02 -2.69 -14.57
C LEU A 186 -7.55 -1.26 -14.72
N HIS A 187 -8.57 -0.86 -13.95
CA HIS A 187 -9.06 0.53 -13.93
C HIS A 187 -7.97 1.48 -13.41
N ALA A 188 -7.29 1.10 -12.33
CA ALA A 188 -6.18 1.88 -11.77
C ALA A 188 -5.02 2.05 -12.76
N ALA A 189 -4.66 0.99 -13.49
CA ALA A 189 -3.60 1.05 -14.50
C ALA A 189 -3.93 1.97 -15.68
N VAL A 190 -5.21 2.01 -16.11
CA VAL A 190 -5.70 2.93 -17.15
C VAL A 190 -5.62 4.38 -16.65
N GLY A 191 -6.08 4.65 -15.42
CA GLY A 191 -6.00 5.98 -14.81
C GLY A 191 -4.57 6.51 -14.61
N CYS A 192 -3.60 5.61 -14.41
CA CYS A 192 -2.18 5.95 -14.31
C CYS A 192 -1.48 6.08 -15.69
N PHE A 193 -2.19 5.83 -16.79
CA PHE A 193 -1.66 5.88 -18.15
C PHE A 193 -0.46 4.95 -18.39
N SER A 194 -0.42 3.78 -17.73
CA SER A 194 0.67 2.82 -17.87
C SER A 194 0.31 1.65 -18.81
N PRO A 195 0.67 1.71 -20.11
CA PRO A 195 0.39 0.62 -21.05
C PRO A 195 1.09 -0.68 -20.67
N LYS A 196 2.26 -0.60 -20.01
CA LYS A 196 2.99 -1.78 -19.54
C LYS A 196 2.25 -2.50 -18.42
N THR A 197 1.67 -1.76 -17.47
CA THR A 197 0.89 -2.36 -16.38
C THR A 197 -0.43 -2.93 -16.92
N VAL A 198 -1.07 -2.26 -17.87
CA VAL A 198 -2.27 -2.79 -18.56
C VAL A 198 -1.97 -4.10 -19.28
N GLN A 199 -0.90 -4.14 -20.08
CA GLN A 199 -0.50 -5.38 -20.76
C GLN A 199 -0.25 -6.51 -19.77
N LEU A 200 0.49 -6.24 -18.68
CA LEU A 200 0.78 -7.23 -17.66
C LEU A 200 -0.49 -7.77 -16.98
N LEU A 201 -1.47 -6.92 -16.69
CA LEU A 201 -2.74 -7.37 -16.12
C LEU A 201 -3.56 -8.19 -17.13
N VAL A 202 -3.58 -7.79 -18.40
CA VAL A 202 -4.23 -8.52 -19.49
C VAL A 202 -3.60 -9.90 -19.70
N ASP A 203 -2.27 -9.99 -19.66
CA ASP A 203 -1.52 -11.24 -19.78
C ASP A 203 -1.85 -12.22 -18.63
N HIS A 204 -2.25 -11.70 -17.47
CA HIS A 204 -2.73 -12.46 -16.31
C HIS A 204 -4.27 -12.63 -16.31
N HIS A 205 -4.91 -12.48 -17.46
CA HIS A 205 -6.36 -12.69 -17.67
C HIS A 205 -7.26 -11.78 -16.82
N ALA A 206 -6.86 -10.53 -16.57
CA ALA A 206 -7.71 -9.55 -15.91
C ALA A 206 -9.06 -9.40 -16.64
N GLN A 207 -10.15 -9.34 -15.89
CA GLN A 207 -11.48 -9.12 -16.44
C GLN A 207 -11.74 -7.64 -16.70
N CYS A 208 -12.21 -7.33 -17.92
CA CYS A 208 -12.67 -6.00 -18.32
C CYS A 208 -14.10 -5.69 -17.83
N THR A 209 -14.39 -5.93 -16.55
CA THR A 209 -15.72 -5.63 -15.97
C THR A 209 -15.89 -4.16 -15.66
N ALA A 210 -17.13 -3.68 -15.59
CA ALA A 210 -17.42 -2.31 -15.18
C ALA A 210 -17.22 -2.11 -13.67
N ASN A 211 -16.78 -0.91 -13.29
CA ASN A 211 -16.74 -0.43 -11.91
C ASN A 211 -18.14 -0.05 -11.37
N ALA A 212 -18.23 0.46 -10.14
CA ALA A 212 -19.53 0.83 -9.54
C ALA A 212 -20.22 2.00 -10.25
N LYS A 213 -19.49 2.80 -11.04
CA LYS A 213 -20.03 3.88 -11.87
C LYS A 213 -20.53 3.38 -13.24
N GLY A 214 -20.35 2.10 -13.55
CA GLY A 214 -20.68 1.53 -14.85
C GLY A 214 -19.60 1.79 -15.92
N GLU A 215 -18.44 2.29 -15.54
CA GLU A 215 -17.32 2.53 -16.45
C GLU A 215 -16.52 1.24 -16.60
N THR A 216 -16.32 0.79 -17.83
CA THR A 216 -15.36 -0.28 -18.14
C THR A 216 -13.95 0.31 -18.31
N PRO A 217 -12.88 -0.49 -18.19
CA PRO A 217 -11.53 0.00 -18.45
C PRO A 217 -11.39 0.60 -19.86
N LEU A 218 -12.09 0.05 -20.86
CA LEU A 218 -12.10 0.57 -22.22
C LEU A 218 -12.85 1.91 -22.32
N SER A 219 -14.04 2.02 -21.73
CA SER A 219 -14.79 3.29 -21.76
C SER A 219 -14.02 4.39 -21.03
N MET A 220 -13.35 4.06 -19.92
CA MET A 220 -12.47 4.99 -19.21
C MET A 220 -11.29 5.45 -20.09
N ALA A 221 -10.64 4.53 -20.81
CA ALA A 221 -9.57 4.89 -21.74
C ALA A 221 -10.05 5.81 -22.87
N GLN A 222 -11.23 5.55 -23.43
CA GLN A 222 -11.85 6.38 -24.47
C GLN A 222 -12.27 7.76 -23.95
N ASP A 223 -12.86 7.83 -22.76
CA ASP A 223 -13.26 9.10 -22.13
C ASP A 223 -12.04 9.97 -21.81
N LEU A 224 -10.96 9.35 -21.31
CA LEU A 224 -9.68 10.02 -21.13
C LEU A 224 -9.12 10.51 -22.47
N GLN A 225 -9.14 9.67 -23.51
CA GLN A 225 -8.69 10.05 -24.85
C GLN A 225 -9.44 11.28 -25.39
N ASN A 226 -10.78 11.29 -25.27
CA ASN A 226 -11.62 12.41 -25.69
C ASN A 226 -11.27 13.69 -24.91
N HIS A 227 -11.10 13.58 -23.59
CA HIS A 227 -10.72 14.72 -22.75
C HIS A 227 -9.36 15.32 -23.15
N PHE A 228 -8.37 14.50 -23.51
CA PHE A 228 -7.07 15.00 -24.00
C PHE A 228 -7.16 15.58 -25.42
N GLN A 229 -7.98 14.98 -26.30
CA GLN A 229 -8.26 15.51 -27.63
C GLN A 229 -8.91 16.91 -27.57
N ASP A 230 -9.86 17.12 -26.64
CA ASP A 230 -10.48 18.43 -26.41
C ASP A 230 -9.47 19.50 -25.95
N GLN A 231 -8.39 19.07 -25.29
CA GLN A 231 -7.27 19.95 -24.91
C GLN A 231 -6.21 20.11 -26.00
N GLY A 232 -6.38 19.45 -27.15
CA GLY A 232 -5.41 19.47 -28.25
C GLY A 232 -4.10 18.74 -27.95
N VAL A 233 -4.10 17.86 -26.94
CA VAL A 233 -2.93 17.07 -26.53
C VAL A 233 -3.20 15.61 -26.89
N THR A 234 -2.33 14.97 -27.66
CA THR A 234 -2.37 13.53 -27.88
C THR A 234 -1.48 12.83 -26.86
N ASN A 235 -1.99 11.77 -26.22
CA ASN A 235 -1.22 10.95 -25.30
C ASN A 235 -1.02 9.56 -25.90
N ASP A 236 0.16 9.31 -26.47
CA ASP A 236 0.56 8.03 -27.06
C ASP A 236 0.35 6.84 -26.12
N SER A 237 0.38 7.06 -24.80
CA SER A 237 0.18 6.00 -23.81
C SER A 237 -1.28 5.55 -23.76
N ILE A 238 -2.23 6.49 -23.91
CA ILE A 238 -3.67 6.18 -23.93
C ILE A 238 -4.03 5.44 -25.21
N GLU A 239 -3.51 5.88 -26.35
CA GLU A 239 -3.75 5.20 -27.62
C GLU A 239 -3.28 3.73 -27.58
N LYS A 240 -2.11 3.49 -26.98
CA LYS A 240 -1.60 2.13 -26.74
C LYS A 240 -2.49 1.33 -25.80
N ILE A 241 -2.96 1.94 -24.70
CA ILE A 241 -3.86 1.29 -23.74
C ILE A 241 -5.17 0.90 -24.43
N THR A 242 -5.80 1.82 -25.17
CA THR A 242 -7.03 1.56 -25.92
C THR A 242 -6.83 0.41 -26.90
N ALA A 243 -5.75 0.40 -27.67
CA ALA A 243 -5.45 -0.68 -28.62
C ALA A 243 -5.26 -2.05 -27.93
N ILE A 244 -4.58 -2.10 -26.77
CA ILE A 244 -4.41 -3.34 -25.99
C ILE A 244 -5.76 -3.87 -25.51
N LEU A 245 -6.60 -2.99 -24.95
CA LEU A 245 -7.91 -3.37 -24.42
C LEU A 245 -8.88 -3.81 -25.53
N GLU A 246 -8.87 -3.14 -26.69
CA GLU A 246 -9.66 -3.53 -27.86
C GLU A 246 -9.26 -4.90 -28.39
N ALA A 247 -7.95 -5.15 -28.54
CA ALA A 247 -7.44 -6.45 -28.98
C ALA A 247 -7.87 -7.57 -28.00
N TYR A 248 -7.73 -7.32 -26.70
CA TYR A 248 -8.11 -8.30 -25.68
C TYR A 248 -9.62 -8.59 -25.65
N GLN A 249 -10.47 -7.58 -25.87
CA GLN A 249 -11.91 -7.81 -25.99
C GLN A 249 -12.29 -8.64 -27.23
N GLN A 250 -11.61 -8.42 -28.37
CA GLN A 250 -11.83 -9.20 -29.59
C GLN A 250 -11.43 -10.66 -29.41
N GLU A 251 -10.30 -10.93 -28.75
CA GLU A 251 -9.86 -12.29 -28.44
C GLU A 251 -10.85 -13.03 -27.54
N ASN A 252 -11.35 -12.37 -26.49
CA ASN A 252 -12.36 -12.94 -25.59
C ASN A 252 -13.73 -13.14 -26.28
N ALA A 253 -14.11 -12.29 -27.24
CA ALA A 253 -15.34 -12.47 -28.01
C ALA A 253 -15.24 -13.63 -29.04
N SER A 254 -14.04 -13.94 -29.53
CA SER A 254 -13.82 -15.02 -30.51
C SER A 254 -13.70 -16.41 -29.88
N SER A 255 -13.25 -16.49 -28.62
CA SER A 255 -13.15 -17.75 -27.86
C SER A 255 -14.53 -18.30 -27.45
N ASP A 256 -15.51 -17.43 -27.18
CA ASP A 256 -16.88 -17.83 -26.83
C ASP A 256 -17.66 -18.44 -28.01
N GLN A 257 -17.30 -18.12 -29.26
CA GLN A 257 -17.91 -18.70 -30.47
C GLN A 257 -17.35 -20.08 -30.85
N GLY A 258 -16.27 -20.52 -30.21
CA GLY A 258 -15.66 -21.85 -30.43
C GLY A 258 -16.30 -22.96 -29.59
N ALA A 259 -16.83 -22.62 -28.41
CA ALA A 259 -17.36 -23.60 -27.46
C ALA A 259 -18.70 -24.23 -27.88
N ASP A 260 -19.48 -23.55 -28.75
CA ASP A 260 -20.81 -24.02 -29.17
C ASP A 260 -20.79 -24.91 -30.43
N LYS A 261 -19.61 -25.17 -31.01
CA LYS A 261 -19.47 -25.99 -32.24
C LYS A 261 -19.08 -27.45 -32.00
N ASP A 262 -18.63 -27.80 -30.80
CA ASP A 262 -18.26 -29.18 -30.43
C ASP A 262 -19.38 -29.93 -29.67
N ALA A 263 -20.57 -29.32 -29.53
CA ALA A 263 -21.72 -29.89 -28.81
C ALA A 263 -22.84 -30.45 -29.72
N THR A 264 -22.62 -30.56 -31.04
CA THR A 264 -23.57 -31.14 -32.01
C THR A 264 -22.96 -32.29 -32.79
#